data_AF-A0A3C0N915-F1
#
_entry.id   AF-A0A3C0N915-F1
#
_cell.length_a   1.000
_cell.length_b   1.000
_cell.length_c   1.000
_cell.angle_alpha   90.00
_cell.angle_beta   90.00
_cell.angle_gamma   90.00
#
_symmetry.space_group_name_H-M   'P 1'
#
loop_
_entity.id
_entity.type
_entity.pdbx_description
1 polymer ?
#
loop_
_entity_poly.entity_id
_entity_poly.type
_entity_poly.pdbx_seq_one_letter_code
_entity_poly.pdbx_strand_id
1 'polypeptide(L)'
;MKGTQVNVAPITCKLSNLTVFMTEPDAEYPETILSQEQSFQVRVTVEFGGPGAIALVPLCLPIKANFFAEPYGIGSKVDLGTTCVHTSAKILTYTPTLVIATPAAVGLVCEEIYQLTAVLRVGAADWPALISGFIEGLAIQTYP
;
A
#
# COMPACT_ATOMS: atom_id res chain seq x y z
N MET A 1 10.20 7.14 -38.52
CA MET A 1 8.95 7.15 -37.72
C MET A 1 8.84 8.51 -37.06
N LYS A 2 7.80 9.30 -37.36
CA LYS A 2 7.54 10.55 -36.63
C LYS A 2 6.93 10.16 -35.28
N GLY A 3 7.65 10.42 -34.19
CA GLY A 3 7.14 10.17 -32.84
C GLY A 3 5.97 11.09 -32.55
N THR A 4 4.82 10.53 -32.22
CA THR A 4 3.68 11.30 -31.72
C THR A 4 4.02 11.74 -30.29
N GLN A 5 4.26 13.04 -30.08
CA GLN A 5 4.36 13.58 -28.72
C GLN A 5 2.95 13.69 -28.14
N VAL A 6 2.68 12.89 -27.12
CA VAL A 6 1.48 13.04 -26.29
C VAL A 6 1.87 13.94 -25.12
N ASN A 7 1.35 15.17 -25.10
CA ASN A 7 1.49 16.06 -23.95
C ASN A 7 0.57 15.58 -22.83
N VAL A 8 1.12 14.78 -21.93
CA VAL A 8 0.44 14.42 -20.68
C VAL A 8 0.53 15.63 -19.75
N ALA A 9 -0.61 16.24 -19.44
CA ALA A 9 -0.65 17.31 -18.45
C ALA A 9 -0.13 16.80 -17.09
N PRO A 10 0.41 17.66 -16.21
CA PRO A 10 0.98 17.21 -14.95
C PRO A 10 -0.02 16.38 -14.13
N ILE A 11 0.46 15.24 -13.63
CA ILE A 11 -0.26 14.36 -12.71
C ILE A 11 0.47 14.45 -11.37
N THR A 12 -0.24 14.84 -10.32
CA THR A 12 0.27 14.70 -8.96
C THR A 12 -0.28 13.42 -8.35
N CYS A 13 0.52 12.75 -7.54
CA CYS A 13 0.12 11.57 -6.79
C CYS A 13 0.62 11.71 -5.37
N LYS A 14 -0.29 11.58 -4.41
CA LYS A 14 -0.01 11.66 -2.99
C LYS A 14 -0.33 10.32 -2.35
N LEU A 15 0.62 9.81 -1.57
CA LEU A 15 0.39 8.68 -0.68
C LEU A 15 0.06 9.22 0.70
N SER A 16 -0.97 8.68 1.33
CA SER A 16 -1.42 9.09 2.66
C SER A 16 -2.02 7.89 3.40
N ASN A 17 -2.22 8.04 4.72
CA ASN A 17 -2.98 7.11 5.55
C ASN A 17 -2.55 5.64 5.41
N LEU A 18 -1.26 5.35 5.63
CA LEU A 18 -0.84 3.98 5.91
C LEU A 18 -1.51 3.56 7.22
N THR A 19 -2.41 2.58 7.13
CA THR A 19 -3.32 2.20 8.22
C THR A 19 -3.44 0.69 8.30
N VAL A 20 -3.67 0.19 9.51
CA VAL A 20 -3.97 -1.22 9.77
C VAL A 20 -5.38 -1.30 10.34
N PHE A 21 -6.14 -2.29 9.88
CA PHE A 21 -7.47 -2.59 10.38
C PHE A 21 -7.52 -4.05 10.80
N MET A 22 -8.05 -4.31 11.98
CA MET A 22 -8.46 -5.67 12.33
C MET A 22 -9.71 -6.02 11.54
N THR A 23 -9.84 -7.29 11.19
CA THR A 23 -11.03 -7.76 10.46
C THR A 23 -12.18 -8.13 11.40
N GLU A 24 -11.88 -8.33 12.69
CA GLU A 24 -12.84 -8.72 13.71
C GLU A 24 -13.44 -7.48 14.39
N PRO A 25 -14.76 -7.45 14.62
CA PRO A 25 -15.47 -6.25 15.08
C PRO A 25 -15.27 -5.91 16.57
N ASP A 26 -14.78 -6.86 17.39
CA ASP A 26 -14.68 -6.73 18.86
C ASP A 26 -13.22 -6.89 19.35
N ALA A 27 -12.31 -6.11 18.78
CA ALA A 27 -10.92 -6.15 19.19
C ALA A 27 -10.72 -5.62 20.62
N GLU A 28 -10.06 -6.42 21.47
CA GLU A 28 -9.68 -6.03 22.83
C GLU A 28 -8.61 -4.91 22.84
N TYR A 29 -7.81 -4.82 21.77
CA TYR A 29 -6.68 -3.91 21.66
C TYR A 29 -6.85 -2.93 20.48
N PRO A 30 -6.10 -1.80 20.47
CA PRO A 30 -6.02 -0.92 19.31
C PRO A 30 -5.59 -1.66 18.05
N GLU A 31 -6.01 -1.18 16.87
CA GLU A 31 -5.76 -1.82 15.57
C GLU A 31 -4.27 -2.05 15.24
N THR A 32 -3.35 -1.35 15.91
CA THR A 32 -1.90 -1.49 15.75
C THR A 32 -1.27 -2.57 16.64
N ILE A 33 -2.05 -3.21 17.52
CA ILE A 33 -1.59 -4.28 18.42
C ILE A 33 -2.24 -5.59 17.96
N LEU A 34 -1.48 -6.41 17.24
CA LEU A 34 -1.99 -7.58 16.51
C LEU A 34 -1.73 -8.88 17.27
N SER A 35 -2.76 -9.70 17.50
CA SER A 35 -2.54 -11.08 17.96
C SER A 35 -1.91 -11.91 16.85
N GLN A 36 -1.02 -12.82 17.21
CA GLN A 36 -0.38 -13.75 16.27
C GLN A 36 -1.37 -14.65 15.52
N GLU A 37 -2.60 -14.82 16.01
CA GLU A 37 -3.65 -15.64 15.39
C GLU A 37 -4.72 -14.82 14.65
N GLN A 38 -4.66 -13.49 14.74
CA GLN A 38 -5.70 -12.62 14.22
C GLN A 38 -5.41 -12.15 12.78
N SER A 39 -6.45 -12.11 11.95
CA SER A 39 -6.32 -11.58 10.59
C SER A 39 -6.49 -10.07 10.54
N PHE A 40 -5.68 -9.40 9.73
CA PHE A 40 -5.64 -7.94 9.64
C PHE A 40 -5.50 -7.47 8.19
N GLN A 41 -5.75 -6.18 7.97
CA GLN A 41 -5.63 -5.54 6.68
C GLN A 41 -4.67 -4.37 6.78
N VAL A 42 -3.76 -4.24 5.81
CA VAL A 42 -2.94 -3.05 5.64
C VAL A 42 -3.47 -2.27 4.45
N ARG A 43 -3.67 -0.96 4.64
CA ARG A 43 -4.20 -0.06 3.62
C ARG A 43 -3.30 1.15 3.46
N VAL A 44 -3.21 1.65 2.23
CA VAL A 44 -2.61 2.94 1.92
C VAL A 44 -3.60 3.71 1.06
N THR A 45 -3.72 5.02 1.27
CA THR A 45 -4.51 5.90 0.40
C THR A 45 -3.62 6.49 -0.68
N VAL A 46 -4.09 6.42 -1.92
CA VAL A 46 -3.44 6.98 -3.11
C VAL A 46 -4.38 7.99 -3.73
N GLU A 47 -3.97 9.26 -3.74
CA GLU A 47 -4.75 10.37 -4.25
C GLU A 47 -4.08 10.95 -5.49
N PHE A 48 -4.78 10.94 -6.62
CA PHE A 48 -4.34 11.61 -7.84
C PHE A 48 -4.93 13.00 -7.96
N GLY A 49 -4.12 13.94 -8.41
CA GLY A 49 -4.52 15.33 -8.62
C GLY A 49 -3.88 15.98 -9.84
N GLY A 50 -4.26 17.22 -10.09
CA GLY A 50 -3.82 18.00 -11.23
C GLY A 50 -4.62 17.72 -12.52
N PRO A 51 -4.42 18.56 -13.55
CA PRO A 51 -5.18 18.49 -14.80
C PRO A 51 -4.94 17.20 -15.57
N GLY A 52 -3.80 16.52 -15.37
CA GLY A 52 -3.51 15.23 -15.98
C GLY A 52 -4.17 14.04 -15.29
N ALA A 53 -4.65 14.15 -14.05
CA ALA A 53 -5.25 13.01 -13.35
C ALA A 53 -6.52 12.50 -14.05
N ILE A 54 -7.24 13.37 -14.77
CA ILE A 54 -8.36 12.96 -15.61
C ILE A 54 -7.94 12.04 -16.77
N ALA A 55 -6.67 12.08 -17.19
CA ALA A 55 -6.13 11.19 -18.21
C ALA A 55 -5.85 9.76 -17.70
N LEU A 56 -5.91 9.53 -16.38
CA LEU A 56 -5.82 8.17 -15.80
C LEU A 56 -7.09 7.34 -16.07
N VAL A 57 -8.17 8.01 -16.45
CA VAL A 57 -9.50 7.44 -16.72
C VAL A 57 -9.51 6.46 -17.90
N PRO A 58 -9.02 6.82 -19.11
CA PRO A 58 -9.02 5.89 -20.25
C PRO A 58 -7.91 4.82 -20.18
N LEU A 59 -6.91 4.97 -19.31
CA LEU A 59 -5.71 4.14 -19.35
C LEU A 59 -5.78 2.87 -18.48
N CYS A 60 -6.77 2.76 -17.58
CA CYS A 60 -6.95 1.61 -16.67
C CYS A 60 -5.62 1.10 -16.08
N LEU A 61 -4.83 2.03 -15.55
CA LEU A 61 -3.46 1.75 -15.12
C LEU A 61 -3.47 0.96 -13.80
N PRO A 62 -2.63 -0.07 -13.67
CA PRO A 62 -2.49 -0.78 -12.41
C PRO A 62 -1.74 0.10 -11.40
N ILE A 63 -2.31 0.18 -10.20
CA ILE A 63 -1.75 0.78 -9.00
C ILE A 63 -1.33 -0.39 -8.10
N LYS A 64 -0.03 -0.68 -8.09
CA LYS A 64 0.57 -1.74 -7.28
C LYS A 64 1.14 -1.15 -6.00
N ALA A 65 0.75 -1.71 -4.86
CA ALA A 65 1.32 -1.37 -3.55
C ALA A 65 1.94 -2.62 -2.94
N ASN A 66 3.24 -2.53 -2.63
CA ASN A 66 3.99 -3.55 -1.91
C ASN A 66 4.13 -3.11 -0.46
N PHE A 67 3.86 -3.99 0.49
CA PHE A 67 3.92 -3.69 1.92
C PHE A 67 5.07 -4.44 2.56
N PHE A 68 5.79 -3.76 3.45
CA PHE A 68 6.91 -4.31 4.17
C PHE A 68 6.80 -3.95 5.65
N ALA A 69 7.43 -4.77 6.48
CA ALA A 69 7.58 -4.53 7.92
C ALA A 69 9.06 -4.62 8.29
N GLU A 70 9.58 -3.60 8.97
CA GLU A 70 10.95 -3.58 9.47
C GLU A 70 10.93 -3.56 11.00
N PRO A 71 11.59 -4.50 11.69
CA PRO A 71 11.61 -4.51 13.14
C PRO A 71 12.40 -3.30 13.68
N TYR A 72 11.93 -2.68 14.76
CA TYR A 72 12.66 -1.61 15.46
C TYR A 72 13.95 -2.12 16.14
N GLY A 73 14.04 -3.43 16.36
CA GLY A 73 15.16 -4.10 17.03
C GLY A 73 16.06 -4.87 16.06
N ILE A 74 16.60 -5.98 16.55
CA ILE A 74 17.42 -6.89 15.75
C ILE A 74 16.49 -7.79 14.97
N GLY A 75 16.51 -7.72 13.64
CA GLY A 75 15.74 -8.62 12.81
C GLY A 75 15.91 -8.30 11.33
N SER A 76 15.20 -9.04 10.49
CA SER A 76 15.20 -8.81 9.05
C SER A 76 13.89 -8.17 8.63
N LYS A 77 13.97 -7.30 7.63
CA LYS A 77 12.79 -6.77 6.93
C LYS A 77 11.95 -7.93 6.39
N VAL A 78 10.65 -7.85 6.62
CA VAL A 78 9.65 -8.82 6.21
C VAL A 78 8.86 -8.25 5.02
N ASP A 79 8.64 -9.07 3.99
CA ASP A 79 7.71 -8.78 2.91
C ASP A 79 6.32 -9.27 3.30
N LEU A 80 5.40 -8.34 3.52
CA LEU A 80 4.02 -8.67 3.90
C LEU A 80 3.21 -9.11 2.68
N GLY A 81 3.62 -8.73 1.48
CA GLY A 81 2.95 -9.02 0.25
C GLY A 81 2.58 -7.77 -0.54
N THR A 82 1.72 -7.97 -1.52
CA THR A 82 1.42 -6.97 -2.55
C THR A 82 -0.06 -7.00 -2.90
N THR A 83 -0.61 -5.83 -3.20
CA THR A 83 -1.96 -5.68 -3.74
C THR A 83 -1.94 -4.82 -5.00
N CYS A 84 -2.96 -4.98 -5.84
CA CYS A 84 -3.10 -4.23 -7.07
C CYS A 84 -4.55 -3.82 -7.28
N VAL A 85 -4.78 -2.54 -7.53
CA VAL A 85 -6.07 -1.99 -7.96
C VAL A 85 -5.88 -1.27 -9.29
N HIS A 86 -6.93 -1.15 -10.09
CA HIS A 86 -6.85 -0.49 -11.40
C HIS A 86 -7.51 0.89 -11.34
N THR A 87 -6.91 1.88 -12.00
CA THR A 87 -7.55 3.18 -12.15
C THR A 87 -8.86 3.02 -12.92
N SER A 88 -9.85 3.82 -12.55
CA SER A 88 -11.17 3.84 -13.17
C SER A 88 -11.61 5.27 -13.45
N ALA A 89 -12.55 5.38 -14.37
CA ALA A 89 -13.10 6.66 -14.77
C ALA A 89 -13.65 7.46 -13.58
N LYS A 90 -13.26 8.73 -13.47
CA LYS A 90 -13.76 9.69 -12.46
C LYS A 90 -13.39 9.34 -11.01
N ILE A 91 -12.57 8.31 -10.78
CA ILE A 91 -12.05 7.98 -9.44
C ILE A 91 -10.65 8.56 -9.31
N LEU A 92 -10.44 9.38 -8.29
CA LEU A 92 -9.15 10.03 -8.00
C LEU A 92 -8.49 9.51 -6.73
N THR A 93 -9.25 8.82 -5.87
CA THR A 93 -8.76 8.27 -4.61
C THR A 93 -8.92 6.77 -4.62
N TYR A 94 -7.85 6.06 -4.30
CA TYR A 94 -7.80 4.61 -4.28
C TYR A 94 -7.23 4.14 -2.95
N THR A 95 -7.72 2.99 -2.48
CA THR A 95 -7.25 2.40 -1.22
C THR A 95 -6.78 0.96 -1.47
N PRO A 96 -5.60 0.77 -2.10
CA PRO A 96 -4.98 -0.54 -2.19
C PRO A 96 -4.93 -1.19 -0.81
N THR A 97 -5.54 -2.38 -0.70
CA THR A 97 -5.70 -3.10 0.56
C THR A 97 -5.07 -4.48 0.42
N LEU A 98 -4.19 -4.82 1.37
CA LEU A 98 -3.62 -6.15 1.52
C LEU A 98 -4.27 -6.81 2.73
N VAL A 99 -4.82 -8.02 2.55
CA VAL A 99 -5.39 -8.83 3.64
C VAL A 99 -4.35 -9.86 4.03
N ILE A 100 -4.07 -9.97 5.32
CA ILE A 100 -3.08 -10.88 5.89
C ILE A 100 -3.81 -11.80 6.86
N ALA A 101 -3.68 -13.11 6.64
CA ALA A 101 -4.39 -14.12 7.41
C ALA A 101 -3.97 -14.12 8.89
N THR A 102 -2.66 -14.06 9.17
CA THR A 102 -2.11 -13.93 10.52
C THR A 102 -0.72 -13.27 10.47
N PRO A 103 -0.27 -12.57 11.51
CA PRO A 103 1.11 -12.07 11.61
C PRO A 103 2.16 -13.18 11.44
N ALA A 104 1.95 -14.33 12.07
CA ALA A 104 2.84 -15.49 11.95
C ALA A 104 3.03 -15.95 10.50
N ALA A 105 1.96 -15.96 9.69
CA ALA A 105 1.99 -16.45 8.32
C ALA A 105 2.88 -15.61 7.39
N VAL A 106 3.09 -14.33 7.73
CA VAL A 106 3.98 -13.43 7.00
C VAL A 106 5.33 -13.28 7.68
N GLY A 107 5.58 -13.95 8.81
CA GLY A 107 6.87 -13.92 9.51
C GLY A 107 7.04 -12.76 10.48
N LEU A 108 5.96 -12.12 10.92
CA LEU A 108 6.00 -11.17 12.04
C LEU A 108 6.08 -11.96 13.35
N VAL A 109 7.14 -11.74 14.12
CA VAL A 109 7.46 -12.44 15.36
C VAL A 109 6.77 -11.75 16.54
N CYS A 110 6.26 -12.59 17.45
CA CYS A 110 5.61 -12.19 18.69
C CYS A 110 6.50 -11.27 19.55
N GLU A 111 5.87 -10.33 20.26
CA GLU A 111 6.52 -9.37 21.18
C GLU A 111 7.51 -8.39 20.52
N GLU A 112 7.55 -8.35 19.18
CA GLU A 112 8.32 -7.36 18.42
C GLU A 112 7.44 -6.19 17.93
N ILE A 113 8.08 -5.03 17.80
CA ILE A 113 7.50 -3.83 17.18
C ILE A 113 8.09 -3.70 15.78
N TYR A 114 7.23 -3.52 14.79
CA TYR A 114 7.59 -3.32 13.39
C TYR A 114 7.14 -1.96 12.89
N GLN A 115 7.97 -1.30 12.09
CA GLN A 115 7.60 -0.17 11.26
C GLN A 115 7.11 -0.68 9.90
N LEU A 116 5.87 -0.35 9.56
CA LEU A 116 5.30 -0.63 8.26
C LEU A 116 5.67 0.43 7.24
N THR A 117 5.94 -0.04 6.03
CA THR A 117 6.26 0.77 4.86
C THR A 117 5.47 0.25 3.66
N ALA A 118 4.90 1.16 2.88
CA ALA A 118 4.25 0.85 1.61
C ALA A 118 5.00 1.52 0.45
N VAL A 119 5.31 0.74 -0.58
CA VAL A 119 5.93 1.22 -1.82
C VAL A 119 4.92 1.13 -2.95
N LEU A 120 4.66 2.25 -3.60
CA LEU A 120 3.70 2.39 -4.67
C LEU A 120 4.37 2.44 -6.05
N ARG A 121 3.74 1.77 -7.00
CA ARG A 121 4.07 1.83 -8.42
C ARG A 121 2.78 1.92 -9.25
N VAL A 122 2.69 2.91 -10.13
CA VAL A 122 1.57 3.08 -11.08
C VAL A 122 2.09 2.91 -12.51
N GLY A 123 1.45 2.03 -13.29
CA GLY A 123 1.79 1.78 -14.69
C GLY A 123 1.98 0.30 -15.02
N ALA A 124 1.90 -0.07 -16.30
CA ALA A 124 1.95 -1.46 -16.76
C ALA A 124 3.19 -2.22 -16.24
N ALA A 125 3.05 -3.50 -15.90
CA ALA A 125 4.05 -4.28 -15.15
C ALA A 125 5.47 -4.28 -15.77
N ASP A 126 5.56 -4.39 -17.09
CA ASP A 126 6.84 -4.52 -17.82
C ASP A 126 7.37 -3.20 -18.39
N TRP A 127 6.75 -2.08 -18.04
CA TRP A 127 7.12 -0.76 -18.52
C TRP A 127 7.69 0.11 -17.39
N PRO A 128 8.38 1.22 -17.71
CA PRO A 128 8.72 2.20 -16.69
C PRO A 128 7.47 2.63 -15.91
N ALA A 129 7.59 2.78 -14.60
CA ALA A 129 6.50 3.31 -13.79
C ALA A 129 6.19 4.74 -14.23
N LEU A 130 4.91 5.05 -14.43
CA LEU A 130 4.47 6.43 -14.66
C LEU A 130 4.65 7.25 -13.39
N ILE A 131 4.36 6.63 -12.25
CA ILE A 131 4.45 7.22 -10.92
C ILE A 131 4.99 6.16 -9.95
N SER A 132 5.92 6.57 -9.10
CA SER A 132 6.42 5.79 -7.99
C SER A 132 6.44 6.63 -6.71
N GLY A 133 6.28 5.99 -5.57
CA GLY A 133 6.36 6.67 -4.27
C GLY A 133 6.47 5.66 -3.14
N PHE A 134 6.68 6.17 -1.93
CA PHE A 134 6.64 5.35 -0.72
C PHE A 134 6.07 6.16 0.44
N ILE A 135 5.58 5.46 1.45
CA ILE A 135 5.15 6.01 2.73
C ILE A 135 5.56 5.02 3.83
N GLU A 136 6.01 5.55 4.95
CA GLU A 136 6.48 4.78 6.10
C GLU A 136 5.99 5.42 7.40
N GLY A 137 6.16 4.70 8.51
CA GLY A 137 6.03 5.27 9.85
C GLY A 137 4.83 4.79 10.66
N LEU A 138 4.09 3.78 10.18
CA LEU A 138 3.08 3.12 11.00
C LEU A 138 3.75 2.02 11.83
N ALA A 139 3.84 2.22 13.15
CA ALA A 139 4.29 1.17 14.06
C ALA A 139 3.17 0.18 14.36
N ILE A 140 3.48 -1.11 14.30
CA ILE A 140 2.64 -2.20 14.80
C ILE A 140 3.41 -3.00 15.84
N GLN A 141 2.70 -3.59 16.79
CA GLN A 141 3.25 -4.53 17.75
C GLN A 141 2.48 -5.83 17.64
N THR A 142 3.17 -6.96 17.75
CA THR A 142 2.48 -8.26 17.81
C THR A 142 2.58 -8.89 19.20
N TYR A 143 1.60 -9.69 19.59
CA TYR A 143 1.53 -10.39 20.88
C TYR A 143 0.97 -11.81 20.70
N PRO A 144 1.15 -12.70 21.70
CA PRO A 144 0.78 -14.11 21.59
C PRO A 144 -0.69 -14.32 21.24
#